data_AF-A0A2A2KWS8-F1
#
_entry.id   AF-A0A2A2KWS8-F1
#
_cell.length_a   1.000
_cell.length_b   1.000
_cell.length_c   1.000
_cell.angle_alpha   90.00
_cell.angle_beta   90.00
_cell.angle_gamma   90.00
#
_symmetry.space_group_name_H-M   'P 1'
#
loop_
_entity.id
_entity.type
_entity.pdbx_description
1 polymer ?
#
loop_
_entity_poly.entity_id
_entity_poly.type
_entity_poly.pdbx_seq_one_letter_code
_entity_poly.pdbx_strand_id
1 'polypeptide(L)'
;MIADVQTRHFCYKLAEWDEKARSEAKTGQVSNPSASTNPDPFQKVCTDLACLCGYLKGDGLLQNNKCILSDGKELQKAVRKEYRILSTEERGRFHNVLRDMHKDGEFRAFTEYQYKTEAHAGSAFLPFNREYLKRFELTLRTYDSTLALPYIDWSLEDALESPGDSVLFSEFLLGETPEGGGFILNGNFKDWTTKEGHLGISRNVGRNINGTQFRPINSKMVNRLKNTFNIDQIISSTQPKHGCNLNKMSNTNNFEYLNGYGYSFVGGDMNSFTTAGNDPVSYMSDAFIDFQWENWRQNMQTESERESRYPENEEKCNAPQHFADAPMSPFEPLKNRDGLSNNYTRNLYEYEASPTCSEAQPDGCNSEFLFCDLSHGPPRCSSKIRKGRPCSGYKRGENPCYLGSCQGGYCQAVVSETCYNENACCPHWSLINECKRNEEWMKTNCMYSCGVCFPDYYEYGLCKDYHSTCQLWASQGQCALNPWMADNIVRKYTQVKLSQSIQGPYQSTPSVELRSTEPQPNRL
;
A
#
# COMPACT_ATOMS: atom_id res chain seq x y z
N MET A 1 -30.75 -1.88 12.39
CA MET A 1 -30.23 -2.18 11.03
C MET A 1 -29.29 -3.35 11.14
N ILE A 2 -29.48 -4.40 10.35
CA ILE A 2 -28.51 -5.50 10.26
C ILE A 2 -27.25 -4.92 9.63
N ALA A 3 -26.09 -5.07 10.28
CA ALA A 3 -24.81 -4.65 9.72
C ALA A 3 -24.61 -5.31 8.35
N ASP A 4 -24.10 -4.55 7.37
CA ASP A 4 -23.87 -5.06 6.02
C ASP A 4 -22.93 -6.29 6.04
N VAL A 5 -22.98 -7.11 4.99
CA VAL A 5 -22.26 -8.40 4.93
C VAL A 5 -20.76 -8.23 5.21
N GLN A 6 -20.15 -7.13 4.74
CA GLN A 6 -18.74 -6.84 4.95
C GLN A 6 -18.43 -6.49 6.41
N THR A 7 -19.27 -5.67 7.05
CA THR A 7 -19.16 -5.36 8.49
C THR A 7 -19.27 -6.63 9.32
N ARG A 8 -20.21 -7.52 8.99
CA ARG A 8 -20.36 -8.81 9.68
C ARG A 8 -19.14 -9.70 9.49
N HIS A 9 -18.63 -9.78 8.26
CA HIS A 9 -17.42 -10.54 7.94
C HIS A 9 -16.22 -10.08 8.75
N PHE A 10 -16.05 -8.77 8.91
CA PHE A 10 -14.97 -8.20 9.72
C PHE A 10 -15.20 -8.39 11.23
N CYS A 11 -16.45 -8.23 11.70
CA CYS A 11 -16.84 -8.44 13.09
C CYS A 11 -16.47 -9.84 13.59
N TYR A 12 -16.73 -10.90 12.81
CA TYR A 12 -16.38 -12.25 13.23
C TYR A 12 -14.88 -12.46 13.41
N LYS A 13 -14.04 -11.84 12.58
CA LYS A 13 -12.59 -11.91 12.75
C LYS A 13 -12.12 -11.23 14.03
N LEU A 14 -12.67 -10.05 14.32
CA LEU A 14 -12.39 -9.35 15.56
C LEU A 14 -12.83 -10.18 16.77
N ALA A 15 -13.97 -10.87 16.68
CA ALA A 15 -14.45 -11.76 17.74
C ALA A 15 -13.50 -12.94 17.99
N GLU A 16 -13.05 -13.61 16.93
CA GLU A 16 -12.02 -14.67 17.01
C GLU A 16 -10.72 -14.14 17.61
N TRP A 17 -10.32 -12.92 17.25
CA TRP A 17 -9.13 -12.27 17.78
C TRP A 17 -9.22 -11.98 19.29
N ASP A 18 -10.32 -11.34 19.71
CA ASP A 18 -10.60 -11.01 21.10
C ASP A 18 -10.64 -12.27 21.98
N GLU A 19 -11.25 -13.35 21.48
CA GLU A 19 -11.30 -14.62 22.22
C GLU A 19 -9.90 -15.19 22.46
N LYS A 20 -9.04 -15.17 21.43
CA LYS A 20 -7.64 -15.59 21.55
C LYS A 20 -6.87 -14.70 22.53
N ALA A 21 -6.97 -13.38 22.40
CA ALA A 21 -6.26 -12.43 23.27
C ALA A 21 -6.64 -12.58 24.75
N ARG A 22 -7.93 -12.79 25.05
CA ARG A 22 -8.40 -13.05 26.42
C ARG A 22 -7.97 -14.41 26.96
N SER A 23 -7.80 -15.41 26.10
CA SER A 23 -7.27 -16.72 26.49
C SER A 23 -5.79 -16.63 26.89
N GLU A 24 -4.98 -15.92 26.10
CA GLU A 24 -3.57 -15.67 26.38
C GLU A 24 -3.38 -14.88 27.69
N ALA A 25 -4.24 -13.89 27.94
CA ALA A 25 -4.27 -13.13 29.21
C ALA A 25 -4.38 -14.04 30.45
N LYS A 26 -5.24 -15.06 30.37
CA LYS A 26 -5.54 -15.95 31.50
C LYS A 26 -4.43 -16.94 31.80
N THR A 27 -3.64 -17.30 30.79
CA THR A 27 -2.58 -18.30 30.91
C THR A 27 -1.23 -17.70 31.30
N GLY A 28 -1.10 -16.36 31.32
CA GLY A 28 0.16 -15.67 31.56
C GLY A 28 1.20 -15.88 30.44
N GLN A 29 0.79 -16.48 29.32
CA GLN A 29 1.64 -16.65 28.14
C GLN A 29 1.62 -15.37 27.32
N VAL A 30 2.44 -14.39 27.70
CA VAL A 30 2.81 -13.33 26.77
C VAL A 30 3.82 -13.95 25.79
N SER A 31 3.41 -14.12 24.55
CA SER A 31 4.30 -14.59 23.48
C SER A 31 5.34 -13.50 23.18
N ASN A 32 6.46 -13.53 23.92
CA ASN A 32 7.63 -12.74 23.57
C ASN A 32 8.18 -13.28 22.24
N PRO A 33 8.31 -12.44 21.19
CA PRO A 33 8.97 -12.88 19.98
C PRO A 33 10.41 -13.25 20.31
N SER A 34 10.90 -14.31 19.66
CA SER A 34 12.30 -14.68 19.67
C SER A 34 13.16 -13.47 19.32
N ALA A 35 14.13 -13.17 20.19
CA ALA A 35 15.05 -12.04 20.03
C ALA A 35 15.68 -12.06 18.63
N SER A 36 15.41 -11.01 17.85
CA SER A 36 16.16 -10.71 16.64
C SER A 36 17.62 -10.40 17.00
N THR A 37 18.56 -10.91 16.21
CA THR A 37 20.00 -10.67 16.39
C THR A 37 20.45 -9.32 15.82
N ASN A 38 19.57 -8.55 15.20
CA ASN A 38 19.83 -7.15 14.83
C ASN A 38 19.54 -6.24 16.02
N PRO A 39 20.27 -5.11 16.19
CA PRO A 39 19.93 -4.10 17.20
C PRO A 39 18.47 -3.69 16.98
N ASP A 40 17.64 -4.08 17.92
CA ASP A 40 16.20 -4.01 17.86
C ASP A 40 15.73 -2.59 17.44
N PRO A 41 15.10 -2.41 16.26
CA PRO A 41 14.48 -1.14 15.85
C PRO A 41 13.48 -0.61 16.91
N PHE A 42 13.01 -1.49 17.79
CA PHE A 42 12.01 -1.26 18.80
C PHE A 42 12.58 -0.77 20.15
N GLN A 43 13.90 -0.80 20.37
CA GLN A 43 14.50 -0.40 21.66
C GLN A 43 14.64 1.12 21.90
N LYS A 44 14.67 1.97 20.85
CA LYS A 44 14.92 3.42 21.01
C LYS A 44 13.66 4.26 20.84
N VAL A 45 13.11 4.78 21.95
CA VAL A 45 11.88 5.59 22.00
C VAL A 45 12.15 7.04 21.58
N CYS A 46 12.37 7.31 20.29
CA CYS A 46 12.45 8.70 19.84
C CYS A 46 11.06 9.34 19.73
N THR A 47 10.92 10.51 20.35
CA THR A 47 9.68 11.32 20.43
C THR A 47 9.89 12.74 19.90
N ASP A 48 11.12 13.09 19.52
CA ASP A 48 11.48 14.36 18.91
C ASP A 48 12.60 14.21 17.87
N LEU A 49 12.86 15.29 17.12
CA LEU A 49 13.90 15.31 16.09
C LEU A 49 15.32 15.23 16.68
N ALA A 50 15.53 15.64 17.94
CA ALA A 50 16.84 15.58 18.59
C ALA A 50 17.25 14.13 18.87
N CYS A 51 16.34 13.32 19.42
CA CYS A 51 16.54 11.88 19.56
C CYS A 51 16.70 11.22 18.19
N LEU A 52 15.83 11.57 17.23
CA LEU A 52 15.87 10.98 15.89
C LEU A 52 17.20 11.27 15.17
N CYS A 53 17.76 12.45 15.37
CA CYS A 53 19.08 12.83 14.87
C CYS A 53 20.16 11.82 15.32
N GLY A 54 20.16 11.45 16.60
CA GLY A 54 21.07 10.44 17.14
C GLY A 54 20.74 9.01 16.69
N TYR A 55 19.47 8.71 16.41
CA TYR A 55 19.02 7.40 15.94
C TYR A 55 19.50 7.09 14.52
N LEU A 56 19.46 8.07 13.62
CA LEU A 56 19.88 7.92 12.20
C LEU A 56 21.41 7.85 12.00
N LYS A 57 22.17 7.49 13.04
CA LYS A 57 23.62 7.28 13.11
C LYS A 57 24.49 8.50 12.75
N GLY A 58 24.83 9.27 13.78
CA GLY A 58 26.24 9.40 14.18
C GLY A 58 26.92 10.77 14.03
N ASP A 59 26.83 11.40 12.87
CA ASP A 59 27.53 12.69 12.59
C ASP A 59 26.55 13.86 12.45
N GLY A 60 25.32 13.65 12.93
CA GLY A 60 24.27 14.66 13.04
C GLY A 60 24.75 15.88 13.83
N LEU A 61 25.24 16.93 13.18
CA LEU A 61 25.65 18.13 13.88
C LEU A 61 24.42 18.99 14.15
N LEU A 62 24.17 19.27 15.42
CA LEU A 62 23.26 20.35 15.79
C LEU A 62 23.92 21.68 15.41
N GLN A 63 23.53 22.23 14.27
CA GLN A 63 23.98 23.53 13.79
C GLN A 63 22.80 24.50 13.85
N ASN A 64 22.90 25.58 14.63
CA ASN A 64 21.82 26.57 14.76
C ASN A 64 20.45 25.94 15.09
N ASN A 65 20.43 24.95 15.99
CA ASN A 65 19.24 24.19 16.40
C ASN A 65 18.63 23.28 15.31
N LYS A 66 19.39 22.96 14.25
CA LYS A 66 19.01 22.03 13.18
C LYS A 66 19.91 20.80 13.17
N CYS A 67 19.34 19.62 12.96
CA CYS A 67 20.10 18.39 12.77
C CYS A 67 20.50 18.23 11.31
N ILE A 68 21.80 18.26 11.02
CA ILE A 68 22.35 17.99 9.68
C ILE A 68 22.93 16.58 9.67
N LEU A 69 22.32 15.67 8.91
CA LEU A 69 22.73 14.26 8.81
C LEU A 69 24.06 14.10 8.06
N SER A 70 24.64 12.90 8.13
CA SER A 70 25.93 12.57 7.50
C SER A 70 25.94 12.72 5.97
N ASP A 71 24.77 12.65 5.32
CA ASP A 71 24.59 12.90 3.89
C ASP A 71 24.41 14.40 3.55
N GLY A 72 24.54 15.29 4.54
CA GLY A 72 24.40 16.74 4.41
C GLY A 72 22.96 17.24 4.42
N LYS A 73 21.96 16.36 4.53
CA LYS A 73 20.55 16.76 4.55
C LYS A 73 20.11 17.20 5.94
N GLU A 74 19.29 18.23 5.99
CA GLU A 74 18.63 18.64 7.23
C GLU A 74 17.50 17.65 7.57
N LEU A 75 17.52 17.09 8.78
CA LEU A 75 16.46 16.22 9.26
C LEU A 75 15.19 17.06 9.48
N GLN A 76 14.15 16.77 8.71
CA GLN A 76 12.85 17.44 8.82
C GLN A 76 11.80 16.54 9.49
N LYS A 77 10.74 17.17 9.98
CA LYS A 77 9.48 16.50 10.28
C LYS A 77 8.94 15.84 9.00
N ALA A 78 8.45 14.61 9.11
CA ALA A 78 7.89 13.90 7.96
C ALA A 78 6.52 14.47 7.57
N VAL A 79 6.25 14.61 6.28
CA VAL A 79 4.93 14.99 5.76
C VAL A 79 4.32 13.78 5.07
N ARG A 80 3.38 13.12 5.73
CA ARG A 80 2.65 11.96 5.21
C ARG A 80 1.62 12.47 4.20
N LYS A 81 1.78 12.05 2.95
CA LYS A 81 0.95 12.48 1.82
C LYS A 81 0.06 11.34 1.34
N GLU A 82 -1.00 11.69 0.61
CA GLU A 82 -1.77 10.70 -0.12
C GLU A 82 -0.87 10.01 -1.17
N TYR A 83 -0.88 8.68 -1.23
CA TYR A 83 0.07 7.89 -2.01
C TYR A 83 0.09 8.24 -3.51
N ARG A 84 -1.06 8.60 -4.08
CA ARG A 84 -1.23 8.94 -5.50
C ARG A 84 -0.86 10.40 -5.80
N ILE A 85 -0.70 11.27 -4.81
CA ILE A 85 -0.17 12.62 -5.02
C ILE A 85 1.36 12.68 -4.91
N LEU A 86 2.00 11.60 -4.45
CA LEU A 86 3.47 11.51 -4.47
C LEU A 86 4.00 11.73 -5.88
N SER A 87 5.08 12.49 -5.98
CA SER A 87 5.84 12.58 -7.21
C SER A 87 6.42 11.21 -7.59
N THR A 88 6.71 11.03 -8.88
CA THR A 88 7.36 9.83 -9.41
C THR A 88 8.63 9.47 -8.64
N GLU A 89 9.43 10.48 -8.27
CA GLU A 89 10.67 10.30 -7.50
C GLU A 89 10.41 9.89 -6.04
N GLU A 90 9.50 10.58 -5.34
CA GLU A 90 9.13 10.21 -3.97
C GLU A 90 8.60 8.77 -3.91
N ARG A 91 7.68 8.41 -4.83
CA ARG A 91 7.11 7.07 -4.92
C ARG A 91 8.15 6.02 -5.31
N GLY A 92 9.04 6.33 -6.25
CA GLY A 92 10.14 5.45 -6.66
C GLY A 92 11.09 5.15 -5.50
N ARG A 93 11.54 6.18 -4.77
CA ARG A 93 12.38 6.02 -3.58
C ARG A 93 11.67 5.25 -2.47
N PHE A 94 10.39 5.53 -2.23
CA PHE A 94 9.57 4.76 -1.28
C PHE A 94 9.53 3.27 -1.63
N HIS A 95 9.21 2.91 -2.87
CA HIS A 95 9.21 1.50 -3.30
C HIS A 95 10.59 0.84 -3.23
N ASN A 96 11.65 1.56 -3.58
CA ASN A 96 13.02 1.05 -3.48
C ASN A 96 13.37 0.71 -2.03
N VAL A 97 13.10 1.63 -1.10
CA VAL A 97 13.36 1.41 0.34
C VAL A 97 12.51 0.25 0.88
N LEU A 98 11.25 0.11 0.48
CA LEU A 98 10.44 -1.05 0.90
C LEU A 98 11.07 -2.38 0.44
N ARG A 99 11.59 -2.46 -0.79
CA ARG A 99 12.29 -3.66 -1.28
C ARG A 99 13.60 -3.91 -0.54
N ASP A 100 14.34 -2.85 -0.22
CA ASP A 100 15.57 -2.96 0.58
C ASP A 100 15.26 -3.46 2.00
N MET A 101 14.26 -2.88 2.66
CA MET A 101 13.75 -3.35 3.95
C MET A 101 13.28 -4.81 3.90
N HIS A 102 12.66 -5.24 2.79
CA HIS A 102 12.24 -6.64 2.62
C HIS A 102 13.44 -7.58 2.48
N LYS A 103 14.40 -7.21 1.64
CA LYS A 103 15.65 -7.95 1.44
C LYS A 103 16.46 -8.09 2.73
N ASP A 104 16.51 -7.03 3.53
CA ASP A 104 17.26 -6.99 4.78
C ASP A 104 16.51 -7.66 5.95
N GLY A 105 15.27 -8.10 5.72
CA GLY A 105 14.43 -8.80 6.71
C GLY A 105 13.70 -7.86 7.68
N GLU A 106 13.95 -6.56 7.62
CA GLU A 106 13.30 -5.53 8.45
C GLU A 106 11.79 -5.49 8.21
N PHE A 107 11.35 -5.53 6.95
CA PHE A 107 9.92 -5.53 6.62
C PHE A 107 9.20 -6.75 7.22
N ARG A 108 9.84 -7.92 7.15
CA ARG A 108 9.30 -9.17 7.74
C ARG A 108 9.17 -9.07 9.25
N ALA A 109 10.11 -8.40 9.92
CA ALA A 109 10.03 -8.16 11.36
C ALA A 109 8.75 -7.37 11.71
N PHE A 110 8.43 -6.32 10.96
CA PHE A 110 7.18 -5.55 11.15
C PHE A 110 5.92 -6.41 11.00
N THR A 111 5.88 -7.32 10.02
CA THR A 111 4.78 -8.30 9.89
C THR A 111 4.57 -9.12 11.16
N GLU A 112 5.62 -9.35 11.98
CA GLU A 112 5.51 -10.09 13.24
C GLU A 112 4.84 -9.32 14.38
N TYR A 113 4.88 -7.99 14.33
CA TYR A 113 4.40 -7.14 15.41
C TYR A 113 2.98 -6.63 15.19
N GLN A 114 2.49 -6.64 13.94
CA GLN A 114 1.13 -6.18 13.62
C GLN A 114 0.01 -7.04 14.23
N TYR A 115 0.32 -8.24 14.72
CA TYR A 115 -0.64 -9.18 15.31
C TYR A 115 -0.54 -9.31 16.84
N LYS A 116 -0.01 -8.31 17.56
CA LYS A 116 -0.07 -8.34 19.02
C LYS A 116 -1.50 -8.20 19.54
N THR A 117 -1.75 -8.75 20.72
CA THR A 117 -3.09 -8.79 21.32
C THR A 117 -3.70 -7.41 21.52
N GLU A 118 -2.84 -6.42 21.81
CA GLU A 118 -3.14 -5.01 22.01
C GLU A 118 -3.51 -4.30 20.70
N ALA A 119 -3.09 -4.85 19.56
CA ALA A 119 -3.16 -4.20 18.26
C ALA A 119 -4.58 -4.14 17.68
N HIS A 120 -5.48 -5.03 18.13
CA HIS A 120 -6.84 -5.16 17.60
C HIS A 120 -7.84 -5.52 18.70
N ALA A 121 -9.12 -5.37 18.39
CA ALA A 121 -10.28 -5.73 19.18
C ALA A 121 -10.54 -4.93 20.47
N GLY A 122 -9.88 -3.79 20.65
CA GLY A 122 -9.98 -3.04 21.90
C GLY A 122 -9.50 -1.59 21.83
N SER A 123 -9.69 -0.88 22.93
CA SER A 123 -9.38 0.55 23.07
C SER A 123 -7.91 0.93 22.79
N ALA A 124 -6.97 -0.02 22.83
CA ALA A 124 -5.56 0.25 22.51
C ALA A 124 -5.25 0.29 21.00
N PHE A 125 -6.19 -0.09 20.13
CA PHE A 125 -6.00 -0.14 18.67
C PHE A 125 -5.36 1.14 18.11
N LEU A 126 -5.96 2.31 18.38
CA LEU A 126 -5.47 3.60 17.86
C LEU A 126 -4.07 3.98 18.37
N PRO A 127 -3.82 4.05 19.70
CA PRO A 127 -2.49 4.40 20.20
C PRO A 127 -1.41 3.38 19.83
N PHE A 128 -1.73 2.09 19.79
CA PHE A 128 -0.81 1.04 19.34
C PHE A 128 -0.40 1.25 17.88
N ASN A 129 -1.39 1.40 16.97
CA ASN A 129 -1.12 1.57 15.55
C ASN A 129 -0.33 2.86 15.27
N ARG A 130 -0.58 3.94 16.02
CA ARG A 130 0.23 5.17 15.93
C ARG A 130 1.71 4.92 16.24
N GLU A 131 2.00 4.22 17.33
CA GLU A 131 3.38 3.87 17.69
C GLU A 131 3.99 2.91 16.66
N TYR A 132 3.24 1.89 16.24
CA TYR A 132 3.67 0.93 15.22
C TYR A 132 4.05 1.61 13.90
N LEU A 133 3.20 2.51 13.39
CA LEU A 133 3.47 3.25 12.16
C LEU A 133 4.65 4.20 12.31
N LYS A 134 4.82 4.83 13.49
CA LYS A 134 6.02 5.62 13.78
C LYS A 134 7.26 4.73 13.65
N ARG A 135 7.29 3.54 14.25
CA ARG A 135 8.44 2.62 14.17
C ARG A 135 8.77 2.22 12.74
N PHE A 136 7.73 1.93 11.95
CA PHE A 136 7.89 1.61 10.55
C PHE A 136 8.50 2.78 9.77
N GLU A 137 7.97 4.00 9.95
CA GLU A 137 8.48 5.20 9.30
C GLU A 137 9.91 5.54 9.75
N LEU A 138 10.25 5.39 11.03
CA LEU A 138 11.62 5.60 11.50
C LEU A 138 12.60 4.60 10.87
N THR A 139 12.18 3.34 10.68
CA THR A 139 12.99 2.33 9.98
C THR A 139 13.15 2.66 8.51
N LEU A 140 12.07 3.06 7.85
CA LEU A 140 12.12 3.54 6.47
C LEU A 140 13.12 4.69 6.30
N ARG A 141 13.15 5.60 7.28
CA ARG A 141 14.05 6.77 7.30
C ARG A 141 15.50 6.46 7.63
N THR A 142 15.84 5.24 8.08
CA THR A 142 17.25 4.81 8.18
C THR A 142 17.86 4.54 6.80
N TYR A 143 17.01 4.24 5.80
CA TYR A 143 17.44 4.03 4.41
C TYR A 143 17.38 5.35 3.60
N ASP A 144 16.31 6.12 3.75
CA ASP A 144 16.21 7.48 3.18
C ASP A 144 15.50 8.43 4.16
N SER A 145 16.28 9.30 4.78
CA SER A 145 15.87 10.23 5.82
C SER A 145 14.81 11.26 5.39
N THR A 146 14.64 11.46 4.08
CA THR A 146 13.70 12.43 3.49
C THR A 146 12.32 11.84 3.21
N LEU A 147 12.17 10.53 3.29
CA LEU A 147 10.89 9.88 3.04
C LEU A 147 9.95 10.00 4.26
N ALA A 148 8.67 9.93 3.94
CA ALA A 148 7.57 9.83 4.89
C ALA A 148 6.69 8.64 4.50
N LEU A 149 6.00 8.04 5.47
CA LEU A 149 5.01 7.00 5.21
C LEU A 149 3.76 7.62 4.56
N PRO A 150 3.43 7.31 3.29
CA PRO A 150 2.20 7.81 2.70
C PRO A 150 0.97 7.13 3.31
N TYR A 151 -0.20 7.73 3.07
CA TYR A 151 -1.49 7.13 3.39
C TYR A 151 -2.31 6.89 2.12
N ILE A 152 -3.27 5.94 2.18
CA ILE A 152 -4.25 5.72 1.11
C ILE A 152 -5.61 6.22 1.58
N ASP A 153 -6.10 7.31 0.98
CA ASP A 153 -7.48 7.74 1.18
C ASP A 153 -8.42 6.84 0.37
N TRP A 154 -8.98 5.87 1.06
CA TRP A 154 -9.94 4.90 0.55
C TRP A 154 -11.24 5.51 0.01
N SER A 155 -11.58 6.75 0.41
CA SER A 155 -12.78 7.42 -0.12
C SER A 155 -12.62 7.83 -1.58
N LEU A 156 -11.39 7.91 -2.08
CA LEU A 156 -11.08 8.12 -3.50
C LEU A 156 -11.36 6.86 -4.33
N GLU A 157 -11.17 5.66 -3.78
CA GLU A 157 -11.61 4.40 -4.40
C GLU A 157 -13.12 4.24 -4.37
N ASP A 158 -13.77 4.50 -3.22
CA ASP A 158 -15.21 4.31 -3.10
C ASP A 158 -16.00 5.27 -4.01
N ALA A 159 -15.42 6.40 -4.39
CA ALA A 159 -16.01 7.33 -5.35
C ALA A 159 -16.22 6.71 -6.75
N LEU A 160 -15.49 5.65 -7.11
CA LEU A 160 -15.71 4.89 -8.34
C LEU A 160 -17.02 4.10 -8.29
N GLU A 161 -17.69 3.95 -9.44
CA GLU A 161 -18.82 3.02 -9.57
C GLU A 161 -18.38 1.59 -9.16
N SER A 162 -17.22 1.16 -9.65
CA SER A 162 -16.57 -0.11 -9.32
C SER A 162 -15.17 0.14 -8.75
N PRO A 163 -15.00 0.18 -7.41
CA PRO A 163 -13.72 0.46 -6.77
C PRO A 163 -12.60 -0.51 -7.14
N GLY A 164 -12.94 -1.77 -7.47
CA GLY A 164 -11.97 -2.79 -7.92
C GLY A 164 -11.32 -2.48 -9.27
N ASP A 165 -11.82 -1.48 -10.00
CA ASP A 165 -11.26 -1.03 -11.28
C ASP A 165 -10.26 0.14 -11.12
N SER A 166 -9.98 0.54 -9.87
CA SER A 166 -9.02 1.59 -9.53
C SER A 166 -7.63 1.29 -10.10
N VAL A 167 -6.99 2.33 -10.65
CA VAL A 167 -5.59 2.34 -11.08
C VAL A 167 -4.63 2.06 -9.91
N LEU A 168 -5.08 2.24 -8.66
CA LEU A 168 -4.30 1.90 -7.47
C LEU A 168 -3.78 0.46 -7.52
N PHE A 169 -4.55 -0.47 -8.10
CA PHE A 169 -4.18 -1.87 -8.30
C PHE A 169 -3.80 -2.16 -9.76
N SER A 170 -2.89 -1.33 -10.29
CA SER A 170 -2.23 -1.51 -11.59
C SER A 170 -0.72 -1.70 -11.42
N GLU A 171 -0.04 -2.13 -12.47
CA GLU A 171 1.43 -2.27 -12.49
C GLU A 171 2.21 -1.00 -12.11
N PHE A 172 1.62 0.17 -12.34
CA PHE A 172 2.24 1.48 -12.10
C PHE A 172 2.31 1.85 -10.61
N LEU A 173 1.42 1.25 -9.81
CA LEU A 173 1.27 1.53 -8.39
C LEU A 173 1.51 0.25 -7.59
N LEU A 174 0.45 -0.40 -7.12
CA LEU A 174 0.56 -1.49 -6.15
C LEU A 174 0.58 -2.89 -6.79
N GLY A 175 0.46 -3.00 -8.10
CA GLY A 175 0.46 -4.27 -8.82
C GLY A 175 -0.93 -4.89 -9.01
N GLU A 176 -1.10 -5.59 -10.12
CA GLU A 176 -2.33 -6.27 -10.52
C GLU A 176 -2.45 -7.67 -9.93
N THR A 177 -3.67 -8.19 -9.88
CA THR A 177 -3.97 -9.59 -9.53
C THR A 177 -4.88 -10.23 -10.58
N PRO A 178 -4.87 -11.57 -10.71
CA PRO A 178 -5.78 -12.28 -11.60
C PRO A 178 -7.24 -11.95 -11.32
N GLU A 179 -8.08 -12.11 -12.33
CA GLU A 179 -9.54 -12.10 -12.12
C GLU A 179 -9.93 -13.22 -11.13
N GLY A 180 -10.73 -12.86 -10.12
CA GLY A 180 -11.06 -13.77 -9.01
C GLY A 180 -10.06 -13.75 -7.84
N GLY A 181 -8.94 -13.02 -7.97
CA GLY A 181 -7.92 -12.86 -6.95
C GLY A 181 -6.78 -13.87 -7.07
N GLY A 182 -5.65 -13.56 -6.41
CA GLY A 182 -4.43 -14.36 -6.46
C GLY A 182 -3.19 -13.53 -6.16
N PHE A 183 -2.02 -14.08 -6.47
CA PHE A 183 -0.75 -13.38 -6.26
C PHE A 183 -0.58 -12.17 -7.19
N ILE A 184 0.11 -11.14 -6.71
CA ILE A 184 0.48 -9.96 -7.49
C ILE A 184 1.28 -10.39 -8.73
N LEU A 185 0.85 -9.94 -9.90
CA LEU A 185 1.37 -10.35 -11.20
C LEU A 185 2.54 -9.49 -11.69
N ASN A 186 2.57 -8.21 -11.30
CA ASN A 186 3.46 -7.20 -11.85
C ASN A 186 3.71 -6.05 -10.84
N GLY A 187 4.55 -5.09 -11.23
CA GLY A 187 4.89 -3.93 -10.41
C GLY A 187 5.90 -4.22 -9.31
N ASN A 188 6.06 -3.26 -8.39
CA ASN A 188 7.14 -3.23 -7.39
C ASN A 188 7.03 -4.32 -6.31
N PHE A 189 5.87 -4.96 -6.18
CA PHE A 189 5.56 -5.95 -5.15
C PHE A 189 5.31 -7.36 -5.74
N LYS A 190 5.68 -7.57 -7.01
CA LYS A 190 5.73 -8.90 -7.61
C LYS A 190 6.81 -9.75 -6.94
N ASP A 191 6.58 -11.05 -6.83
CA ASP A 191 7.52 -12.03 -6.26
C ASP A 191 7.92 -11.71 -4.80
N TRP A 192 7.07 -10.96 -4.09
CA TRP A 192 7.27 -10.57 -2.71
C TRP A 192 6.98 -11.74 -1.79
N THR A 193 8.04 -12.44 -1.37
CA THR A 193 7.89 -13.63 -0.51
C THR A 193 7.30 -13.23 0.85
N THR A 194 6.24 -13.93 1.26
CA THR A 194 5.54 -13.64 2.52
C THR A 194 6.22 -14.28 3.73
N LYS A 195 5.82 -13.85 4.93
CA LYS A 195 6.27 -14.46 6.18
C LYS A 195 6.06 -15.97 6.22
N GLU A 196 4.92 -16.42 5.70
CA GLU A 196 4.50 -17.83 5.64
C GLU A 196 5.27 -18.65 4.59
N GLY A 197 6.11 -17.99 3.78
CA GLY A 197 6.87 -18.64 2.70
C GLY A 197 6.10 -18.75 1.39
N HIS A 198 4.98 -18.04 1.23
CA HIS A 198 4.33 -17.94 -0.07
C HIS A 198 5.17 -17.11 -1.04
N LEU A 199 5.10 -17.45 -2.34
CA LEU A 199 5.92 -16.83 -3.39
C LEU A 199 5.50 -15.39 -3.75
N GLY A 200 4.38 -14.90 -3.22
CA GLY A 200 3.87 -13.57 -3.50
C GLY A 200 2.76 -13.18 -2.53
N ILE A 201 2.48 -11.87 -2.46
CA ILE A 201 1.32 -11.32 -1.75
C ILE A 201 0.06 -11.67 -2.54
N SER A 202 -0.96 -12.17 -1.86
CA SER A 202 -2.27 -12.48 -2.43
C SER A 202 -3.27 -11.35 -2.18
N ARG A 203 -4.06 -10.97 -3.19
CA ARG A 203 -5.19 -10.03 -3.06
C ARG A 203 -6.44 -10.55 -3.77
N ASN A 204 -7.60 -10.07 -3.34
CA ASN A 204 -8.88 -10.29 -4.01
C ASN A 204 -9.71 -9.01 -3.94
N VAL A 205 -9.26 -8.01 -4.70
CA VAL A 205 -9.72 -6.63 -4.60
C VAL A 205 -11.17 -6.50 -5.06
N GLY A 206 -12.01 -5.90 -4.23
CA GLY A 206 -13.42 -5.64 -4.58
C GLY A 206 -14.28 -6.91 -4.74
N ARG A 207 -13.86 -8.03 -4.11
CA ARG A 207 -14.54 -9.32 -4.22
C ARG A 207 -16.04 -9.23 -3.92
N ASN A 208 -16.82 -10.05 -4.61
CA ASN A 208 -18.25 -10.21 -4.36
C ASN A 208 -18.50 -11.44 -3.47
N ILE A 209 -19.21 -11.25 -2.36
CA ILE A 209 -19.63 -12.35 -1.48
C ILE A 209 -21.15 -12.28 -1.32
N ASN A 210 -21.84 -13.36 -1.74
CA ASN A 210 -23.29 -13.49 -1.65
C ASN A 210 -24.06 -12.29 -2.25
N GLY A 211 -23.59 -11.79 -3.40
CA GLY A 211 -24.19 -10.64 -4.07
C GLY A 211 -23.77 -9.27 -3.52
N THR A 212 -23.01 -9.23 -2.41
CA THR A 212 -22.45 -8.00 -1.87
C THR A 212 -21.05 -7.78 -2.43
N GLN A 213 -20.88 -6.74 -3.26
CA GLN A 213 -19.56 -6.27 -3.66
C GLN A 213 -18.90 -5.58 -2.46
N PHE A 214 -17.72 -6.03 -2.08
CA PHE A 214 -16.98 -5.41 -0.99
C PHE A 214 -16.42 -4.07 -1.48
N ARG A 215 -16.57 -3.03 -0.66
CA ARG A 215 -16.18 -1.65 -0.98
C ARG A 215 -15.26 -1.10 0.11
N PRO A 216 -14.35 -0.18 -0.22
CA PRO A 216 -13.49 0.45 0.78
C PRO A 216 -14.24 1.52 1.57
N ILE A 217 -13.52 2.25 2.42
CA ILE A 217 -14.10 3.31 3.27
C ILE A 217 -14.64 4.44 2.39
N ASN A 218 -15.89 4.86 2.64
CA ASN A 218 -16.47 6.01 1.94
C ASN A 218 -16.44 7.30 2.77
N SER A 219 -16.61 8.44 2.11
CA SER A 219 -16.55 9.77 2.75
C SER A 219 -17.65 9.98 3.81
N LYS A 220 -18.82 9.35 3.66
CA LYS A 220 -19.91 9.44 4.67
C LYS A 220 -19.51 8.74 5.97
N MET A 221 -18.81 7.62 5.89
CA MET A 221 -18.31 6.90 7.07
C MET A 221 -17.23 7.70 7.79
N VAL A 222 -16.27 8.27 7.05
CA VAL A 222 -15.25 9.17 7.62
C VAL A 222 -15.91 10.36 8.32
N ASN A 223 -16.84 11.04 7.65
CA ASN A 223 -17.55 12.18 8.22
C ASN A 223 -18.37 11.83 9.46
N ARG A 224 -18.97 10.64 9.52
CA ARG A 224 -19.70 10.18 10.71
C ARG A 224 -18.79 10.09 11.93
N LEU A 225 -17.60 9.48 11.76
CA LEU A 225 -16.62 9.34 12.84
C LEU A 225 -16.02 10.68 13.26
N LYS A 226 -15.65 11.53 12.28
CA LYS A 226 -15.13 12.87 12.57
C LYS A 226 -16.10 13.74 13.37
N ASN A 227 -17.42 13.51 13.25
CA ASN A 227 -18.47 14.23 13.96
C ASN A 227 -18.97 13.53 15.24
N THR A 228 -18.31 12.47 15.69
CA THR A 228 -18.71 11.74 16.91
C THR A 228 -18.10 12.38 18.15
N PHE A 229 -18.91 12.88 19.08
CA PHE A 229 -18.41 13.59 20.29
C PHE A 229 -17.98 12.67 21.43
N ASN A 230 -18.55 11.47 21.52
CA ASN A 230 -18.26 10.56 22.63
C ASN A 230 -16.97 9.77 22.35
N ILE A 231 -15.94 10.00 23.16
CA ILE A 231 -14.66 9.29 23.05
C ILE A 231 -14.81 7.78 23.22
N ASP A 232 -15.75 7.32 24.05
CA ASP A 232 -16.02 5.89 24.28
C ASP A 232 -16.63 5.21 23.06
N GLN A 233 -17.00 5.95 22.01
CA GLN A 233 -17.37 5.39 20.71
C GLN A 233 -16.18 5.35 19.74
N ILE A 234 -15.23 6.27 19.90
CA ILE A 234 -14.05 6.42 19.04
C ILE A 234 -12.93 5.46 19.43
N ILE A 235 -12.57 5.45 20.72
CA ILE A 235 -11.54 4.58 21.30
C ILE A 235 -12.25 3.41 22.01
N SER A 236 -13.07 2.67 21.27
CA SER A 236 -14.00 1.68 21.85
C SER A 236 -13.52 0.25 21.66
N SER A 237 -14.02 -0.65 22.52
CA SER A 237 -13.95 -2.08 22.24
C SER A 237 -14.84 -2.43 21.06
N THR A 238 -14.32 -3.23 20.13
CA THR A 238 -15.13 -3.80 19.05
C THR A 238 -15.80 -5.11 19.44
N GLN A 239 -15.37 -5.75 20.54
CA GLN A 239 -15.85 -7.05 21.03
C GLN A 239 -16.21 -7.05 22.53
N PRO A 240 -17.13 -6.18 22.97
CA PRO A 240 -17.60 -6.16 24.36
C PRO A 240 -18.36 -7.45 24.71
N LYS A 241 -18.13 -7.98 25.92
CA LYS A 241 -18.82 -9.16 26.46
C LYS A 241 -20.12 -8.78 27.17
N HIS A 242 -20.93 -9.79 27.47
CA HIS A 242 -22.17 -9.61 28.23
C HIS A 242 -21.92 -8.86 29.56
N GLY A 243 -22.72 -7.83 29.81
CA GLY A 243 -22.59 -6.98 31.00
C GLY A 243 -21.65 -5.77 30.86
N CYS A 244 -21.05 -5.55 29.68
CA CYS A 244 -20.44 -4.26 29.35
C CYS A 244 -21.51 -3.16 29.31
N ASN A 245 -21.18 -1.97 29.82
CA ASN A 245 -22.10 -0.82 29.79
C ASN A 245 -22.33 -0.39 28.32
N LEU A 246 -23.58 -0.48 27.86
CA LEU A 246 -23.97 -0.15 26.47
C LEU A 246 -23.62 1.29 26.06
N ASN A 247 -23.57 2.23 27.00
CA ASN A 247 -23.18 3.63 26.71
C ASN A 247 -21.68 3.76 26.37
N LYS A 248 -20.88 2.73 26.68
CA LYS A 248 -19.46 2.60 26.34
C LYS A 248 -19.22 1.76 25.08
N MET A 249 -20.30 1.33 24.39
CA MET A 249 -20.21 0.52 23.19
C MET A 249 -20.43 1.38 21.94
N SER A 250 -19.58 1.16 20.94
CA SER A 250 -19.82 1.68 19.60
C SER A 250 -20.70 0.70 18.82
N ASN A 251 -21.81 1.17 18.26
CA ASN A 251 -22.64 0.42 17.30
C ASN A 251 -21.92 0.34 15.94
N THR A 252 -20.79 -0.38 15.90
CA THR A 252 -19.90 -0.56 14.73
C THR A 252 -19.36 0.74 14.10
N ASN A 253 -19.37 1.84 14.85
CA ASN A 253 -18.93 3.15 14.40
C ASN A 253 -17.66 3.56 15.14
N ASN A 254 -16.56 2.86 14.88
CA ASN A 254 -15.24 3.21 15.38
C ASN A 254 -14.18 3.04 14.26
N PHE A 255 -12.96 3.50 14.53
CA PHE A 255 -11.89 3.49 13.55
C PHE A 255 -11.37 2.11 13.19
N GLU A 256 -11.49 1.12 14.08
CA GLU A 256 -11.08 -0.26 13.79
C GLU A 256 -12.05 -0.91 12.78
N TYR A 257 -13.37 -0.78 13.01
CA TYR A 257 -14.37 -1.20 12.02
C TYR A 257 -14.20 -0.45 10.70
N LEU A 258 -13.90 0.85 10.74
CA LEU A 258 -13.59 1.64 9.54
C LEU A 258 -12.41 1.03 8.78
N ASN A 259 -11.30 0.74 9.46
CA ASN A 259 -10.12 0.11 8.88
C ASN A 259 -10.45 -1.23 8.20
N GLY A 260 -11.33 -2.01 8.84
CA GLY A 260 -11.81 -3.28 8.33
C GLY A 260 -12.44 -3.23 6.94
N TYR A 261 -12.97 -2.07 6.51
CA TYR A 261 -13.47 -1.91 5.15
C TYR A 261 -12.34 -1.93 4.11
N GLY A 262 -11.24 -1.22 4.36
CA GLY A 262 -10.06 -1.24 3.48
C GLY A 262 -9.43 -2.64 3.41
N TYR A 263 -9.24 -3.27 4.57
CA TYR A 263 -8.68 -4.63 4.67
C TYR A 263 -9.53 -5.66 3.93
N SER A 264 -10.84 -5.64 4.16
CA SER A 264 -11.76 -6.56 3.49
C SER A 264 -11.91 -6.28 2.00
N PHE A 265 -11.81 -5.01 1.59
CA PHE A 265 -11.85 -4.61 0.19
C PHE A 265 -10.65 -5.12 -0.59
N VAL A 266 -9.43 -5.01 -0.06
CA VAL A 266 -8.22 -5.54 -0.72
C VAL A 266 -8.23 -7.06 -0.76
N GLY A 267 -8.72 -7.71 0.31
CA GLY A 267 -8.85 -9.16 0.34
C GLY A 267 -7.48 -9.88 0.43
N GLY A 268 -7.46 -11.19 0.20
CA GLY A 268 -6.23 -12.00 0.26
C GLY A 268 -5.49 -11.86 1.60
N ASP A 269 -4.20 -11.55 1.57
CA ASP A 269 -3.37 -11.40 2.78
C ASP A 269 -3.82 -10.23 3.66
N MET A 270 -4.30 -9.13 3.06
CA MET A 270 -4.93 -8.01 3.79
C MET A 270 -6.22 -8.41 4.52
N ASN A 271 -6.79 -9.58 4.22
CA ASN A 271 -8.02 -10.03 4.86
C ASN A 271 -7.79 -10.81 6.18
N SER A 272 -6.56 -10.87 6.71
CA SER A 272 -6.27 -11.51 8.00
C SER A 272 -5.27 -10.69 8.81
N PHE A 273 -5.49 -10.57 10.12
CA PHE A 273 -4.61 -9.83 11.02
C PHE A 273 -3.19 -10.40 11.10
N THR A 274 -3.02 -11.70 10.83
CA THR A 274 -1.69 -12.34 10.87
C THR A 274 -0.88 -12.15 9.60
N THR A 275 -1.55 -11.91 8.46
CA THR A 275 -0.91 -11.86 7.13
C THR A 275 -0.96 -10.46 6.52
N ALA A 276 -1.78 -9.54 7.02
CA ALA A 276 -1.94 -8.21 6.43
C ALA A 276 -0.62 -7.44 6.34
N GLY A 277 0.27 -7.63 7.30
CA GLY A 277 1.60 -7.01 7.30
C GLY A 277 2.56 -7.49 6.23
N ASN A 278 2.22 -8.53 5.47
CA ASN A 278 2.94 -8.89 4.26
C ASN A 278 2.71 -7.88 3.14
N ASP A 279 1.55 -7.22 3.13
CA ASP A 279 1.15 -6.28 2.08
C ASP A 279 1.45 -4.83 2.51
N PRO A 280 2.30 -4.08 1.77
CA PRO A 280 2.57 -2.66 2.04
C PRO A 280 1.32 -1.77 2.14
N VAL A 281 0.20 -2.20 1.55
CA VAL A 281 -1.09 -1.50 1.65
C VAL A 281 -1.59 -1.40 3.09
N SER A 282 -1.26 -2.36 3.95
CA SER A 282 -1.69 -2.35 5.35
C SER A 282 -1.18 -1.11 6.09
N TYR A 283 0.11 -0.82 5.97
CA TYR A 283 0.75 0.36 6.58
C TYR A 283 0.16 1.68 6.06
N MET A 284 -0.09 1.79 4.75
CA MET A 284 -0.70 2.99 4.16
C MET A 284 -2.18 3.14 4.53
N SER A 285 -2.90 2.02 4.70
CA SER A 285 -4.28 2.00 5.19
C SER A 285 -4.35 2.43 6.66
N ASP A 286 -3.47 1.89 7.51
CA ASP A 286 -3.41 2.23 8.94
C ASP A 286 -2.98 3.70 9.12
N ALA A 287 -2.08 4.22 8.28
CA ALA A 287 -1.73 5.64 8.25
C ALA A 287 -2.94 6.54 7.92
N PHE A 288 -3.86 6.09 7.05
CA PHE A 288 -5.10 6.83 6.79
C PHE A 288 -6.03 6.83 8.01
N ILE A 289 -6.09 5.74 8.76
CA ILE A 289 -6.86 5.66 10.00
C ILE A 289 -6.27 6.59 11.08
N ASP A 290 -4.94 6.58 11.25
CA ASP A 290 -4.27 7.52 12.15
C ASP A 290 -4.48 8.98 11.74
N PHE A 291 -4.48 9.27 10.43
CA PHE A 291 -4.82 10.59 9.91
C PHE A 291 -6.26 11.01 10.28
N GLN A 292 -7.25 10.14 10.07
CA GLN A 292 -8.63 10.47 10.42
C GLN A 292 -8.84 10.58 11.93
N TRP A 293 -8.13 9.78 12.73
CA TRP A 293 -8.14 9.91 14.18
C TRP A 293 -7.49 11.23 14.62
N GLU A 294 -6.34 11.61 14.08
CA GLU A 294 -5.70 12.91 14.38
C GLU A 294 -6.61 14.09 14.01
N ASN A 295 -7.26 14.05 12.84
CA ASN A 295 -8.26 15.04 12.46
C ASN A 295 -9.41 15.12 13.48
N TRP A 296 -9.90 13.97 13.96
CA TRP A 296 -10.93 13.94 15.00
C TRP A 296 -10.42 14.58 16.30
N ARG A 297 -9.23 14.20 16.77
CA ARG A 297 -8.60 14.75 17.99
C ARG A 297 -8.45 16.26 17.88
N GLN A 298 -8.04 16.76 16.72
CA GLN A 298 -7.87 18.19 16.47
C GLN A 298 -9.18 18.98 16.53
N ASN A 299 -10.28 18.40 16.06
CA ASN A 299 -11.58 19.05 16.02
C ASN A 299 -12.40 18.88 17.31
N MET A 300 -12.22 17.77 18.04
CA MET A 300 -13.12 17.37 19.13
C MET A 300 -12.51 17.48 20.52
N GLN A 301 -11.19 17.62 20.63
CA GLN A 301 -10.49 17.63 21.90
C GLN A 301 -9.59 18.86 22.04
N THR A 302 -9.54 19.41 23.25
CA THR A 302 -8.46 20.33 23.65
C THR A 302 -7.11 19.60 23.70
N GLU A 303 -6.02 20.36 23.72
CA GLU A 303 -4.67 19.80 23.76
C GLU A 303 -4.41 18.91 24.98
N SER A 304 -4.97 19.26 26.15
CA SER A 304 -4.86 18.46 27.38
C SER A 304 -5.72 17.20 27.31
N GLU A 305 -6.94 17.30 26.78
CA GLU A 305 -7.83 16.13 26.63
C GLU A 305 -7.25 15.10 25.67
N ARG A 306 -6.54 15.56 24.63
CA ARG A 306 -5.82 14.70 23.70
C ARG A 306 -4.90 13.73 24.45
N GLU A 307 -4.11 14.21 25.41
CA GLU A 307 -3.10 13.38 26.09
C GLU A 307 -3.64 12.60 27.30
N SER A 308 -4.87 12.89 27.74
CA SER A 308 -5.40 12.35 29.01
C SER A 308 -6.66 11.51 28.86
N ARG A 309 -7.50 11.75 27.85
CA ARG A 309 -8.78 11.04 27.72
C ARG A 309 -8.59 9.66 27.10
N TYR A 310 -8.90 8.64 27.90
CA TYR A 310 -8.93 7.23 27.53
C TYR A 310 -10.14 6.57 28.23
N PRO A 311 -10.77 5.54 27.63
CA PRO A 311 -11.87 4.83 28.27
C PRO A 311 -11.50 4.25 29.64
N GLU A 312 -12.45 4.24 30.56
CA GLU A 312 -12.25 3.61 31.86
C GLU A 312 -12.01 2.10 31.74
N ASN A 313 -11.19 1.56 32.65
CA ASN A 313 -10.93 0.12 32.72
C ASN A 313 -12.20 -0.64 33.10
N GLU A 314 -12.67 -1.50 32.22
CA GLU A 314 -13.80 -2.40 32.43
C GLU A 314 -13.55 -3.70 31.67
N GLU A 315 -13.25 -4.78 32.39
CA GLU A 315 -12.85 -6.07 31.79
C GLU A 315 -13.95 -6.70 30.92
N LYS A 316 -15.22 -6.41 31.22
CA LYS A 316 -16.34 -6.86 30.39
C LYS A 316 -16.37 -6.15 29.04
N CYS A 317 -15.83 -4.94 28.95
CA CYS A 317 -15.76 -4.19 27.71
C CYS A 317 -14.45 -4.48 26.96
N ASN A 318 -13.31 -4.36 27.63
CA ASN A 318 -11.97 -4.50 27.05
C ASN A 318 -11.19 -5.62 27.74
N ALA A 319 -10.36 -6.36 27.00
CA ALA A 319 -9.37 -7.21 27.64
C ALA A 319 -8.35 -6.34 28.42
N PRO A 320 -7.79 -6.80 29.55
CA PRO A 320 -6.88 -5.99 30.37
C PRO A 320 -5.69 -5.39 29.64
N GLN A 321 -5.23 -6.05 28.58
CA GLN A 321 -4.15 -5.57 27.70
C GLN A 321 -4.49 -4.25 27.01
N HIS A 322 -5.77 -3.90 26.85
CA HIS A 322 -6.19 -2.62 26.27
C HIS A 322 -6.39 -1.51 27.30
N PHE A 323 -6.08 -1.74 28.58
CA PHE A 323 -6.20 -0.70 29.59
C PHE A 323 -5.12 0.38 29.41
N ALA A 324 -5.43 1.61 29.83
CA ALA A 324 -4.58 2.77 29.60
C ALA A 324 -3.15 2.57 30.12
N ASP A 325 -3.01 1.96 31.29
CA ASP A 325 -1.74 1.71 31.98
C ASP A 325 -1.12 0.33 31.70
N ALA A 326 -1.75 -0.48 30.84
CA ALA A 326 -1.17 -1.74 30.42
C ALA A 326 0.05 -1.50 29.51
N PRO A 327 1.09 -2.36 29.58
CA PRO A 327 2.22 -2.29 28.67
C PRO A 327 1.77 -2.39 27.21
N MET A 328 2.36 -1.56 26.35
CA MET A 328 2.11 -1.60 24.91
C MET A 328 3.10 -2.56 24.25
N SER A 329 2.84 -3.87 24.31
CA SER A 329 3.80 -4.88 23.82
C SER A 329 3.92 -4.88 22.28
N PRO A 330 5.13 -4.89 21.69
CA PRO A 330 6.46 -5.08 22.27
C PRO A 330 7.24 -3.77 22.52
N PHE A 331 6.55 -2.64 22.63
CA PHE A 331 7.14 -1.30 22.72
C PHE A 331 7.37 -0.86 24.17
N GLU A 332 7.52 -1.80 25.10
CA GLU A 332 7.86 -1.51 26.48
C GLU A 332 9.14 -0.64 26.57
N PRO A 333 9.22 0.33 27.50
CA PRO A 333 8.33 0.54 28.65
C PRO A 333 7.07 1.36 28.36
N LEU A 334 6.72 1.62 27.10
CA LEU A 334 5.50 2.38 26.77
C LEU A 334 4.24 1.65 27.27
N LYS A 335 3.27 2.45 27.68
CA LYS A 335 1.90 2.05 27.99
C LYS A 335 0.97 2.48 26.86
N ASN A 336 -0.21 1.89 26.78
CA ASN A 336 -1.22 2.27 25.77
C ASN A 336 -1.53 3.77 25.77
N ARG A 337 -1.62 4.40 26.95
CA ARG A 337 -1.85 5.85 27.05
C ARG A 337 -0.73 6.71 26.46
N ASP A 338 0.49 6.21 26.38
CA ASP A 338 1.62 7.00 25.86
C ASP A 338 1.48 7.22 24.34
N GLY A 339 0.75 6.34 23.65
CA GLY A 339 0.36 6.54 22.25
C GLY A 339 -0.62 7.71 22.03
N LEU A 340 -1.15 8.31 23.10
CA LEU A 340 -1.95 9.54 23.02
C LEU A 340 -1.11 10.81 22.92
N SER A 341 0.22 10.77 23.05
CA SER A 341 0.99 12.02 23.10
C SER A 341 0.77 12.91 21.86
N ASN A 342 0.73 14.23 22.06
CA ASN A 342 0.77 15.19 20.96
C ASN A 342 2.16 15.26 20.30
N ASN A 343 3.20 14.72 20.94
CA ASN A 343 4.58 14.78 20.44
C ASN A 343 4.77 14.05 19.12
N TYR A 344 3.98 13.00 18.84
CA TYR A 344 4.01 12.32 17.53
C TYR A 344 3.76 13.31 16.38
N THR A 345 2.66 14.05 16.45
CA THR A 345 2.22 14.95 15.38
C THR A 345 2.79 16.35 15.51
N ARG A 346 3.34 16.71 16.68
CA ARG A 346 4.08 17.95 16.90
C ARG A 346 5.49 17.87 16.32
N ASN A 347 6.22 16.79 16.61
CA ASN A 347 7.66 16.74 16.40
C ASN A 347 8.09 15.82 15.25
N LEU A 348 7.39 14.71 15.01
CA LEU A 348 7.90 13.63 14.15
C LEU A 348 7.29 13.63 12.76
N TYR A 349 5.96 13.74 12.67
CA TYR A 349 5.26 13.73 11.39
C TYR A 349 4.01 14.60 11.41
N GLU A 350 3.50 14.96 10.24
CA GLU A 350 2.18 15.54 10.03
C GLU A 350 1.55 14.97 8.77
N TYR A 351 0.26 15.23 8.59
CA TYR A 351 -0.48 14.79 7.41
C TYR A 351 -0.77 15.98 6.49
N GLU A 352 -0.44 15.82 5.22
CA GLU A 352 -1.00 16.68 4.17
C GLU A 352 -2.46 16.29 3.94
N ALA A 353 -3.32 17.26 3.65
CA ALA A 353 -4.74 17.00 3.39
C ALA A 353 -4.95 16.14 2.14
N SER A 354 -6.00 15.32 2.15
CA SER A 354 -6.40 14.54 0.98
C SER A 354 -6.82 15.49 -0.16
N PRO A 355 -6.47 15.18 -1.43
CA PRO A 355 -6.78 16.05 -2.57
C PRO A 355 -8.30 16.28 -2.73
N THR A 356 -8.66 17.50 -3.12
CA THR A 356 -10.05 17.90 -3.37
C THR A 356 -10.17 18.61 -4.70
N CYS A 357 -11.38 18.68 -5.26
CA CYS A 357 -11.65 19.40 -6.49
C CYS A 357 -13.01 20.10 -6.42
N SER A 358 -13.28 20.96 -7.40
CA SER A 358 -14.56 21.67 -7.53
C SER A 358 -14.92 21.83 -9.00
N GLU A 359 -16.15 22.26 -9.31
CA GLU A 359 -16.52 22.58 -10.69
C GLU A 359 -15.66 23.72 -11.28
N ALA A 360 -15.21 24.65 -10.44
CA ALA A 360 -14.34 25.75 -10.84
C ALA A 360 -12.86 25.33 -10.99
N GLN A 361 -12.49 24.20 -10.39
CA GLN A 361 -11.12 23.64 -10.42
C GLN A 361 -11.19 22.12 -10.63
N PRO A 362 -11.56 21.68 -11.86
CA PRO A 362 -11.69 20.25 -12.18
C PRO A 362 -10.36 19.50 -12.13
N ASP A 363 -9.23 20.21 -12.29
CA ASP A 363 -7.88 19.64 -12.14
C ASP A 363 -7.36 19.70 -10.70
N GLY A 364 -8.19 20.10 -9.73
CA GLY A 364 -7.81 20.32 -8.33
C GLY A 364 -7.27 19.08 -7.60
N CYS A 365 -7.54 17.87 -8.12
CA CYS A 365 -6.99 16.63 -7.56
C CYS A 365 -5.47 16.52 -7.70
N ASN A 366 -4.87 17.28 -8.62
CA ASN A 366 -3.43 17.44 -8.78
C ASN A 366 -2.62 16.13 -8.77
N SER A 367 -3.13 15.09 -9.43
CA SER A 367 -2.48 13.79 -9.57
C SER A 367 -2.83 13.19 -10.92
N GLU A 368 -1.84 12.56 -11.56
CA GLU A 368 -2.06 11.81 -12.80
C GLU A 368 -2.98 10.58 -12.62
N PHE A 369 -3.07 10.06 -11.38
CA PHE A 369 -3.84 8.88 -11.00
C PHE A 369 -5.24 9.21 -10.48
N LEU A 370 -5.57 10.49 -10.31
CA LEU A 370 -6.86 10.95 -9.81
C LEU A 370 -7.57 11.79 -10.87
N PHE A 371 -8.89 11.83 -10.80
CA PHE A 371 -9.70 12.76 -11.57
C PHE A 371 -10.81 13.36 -10.68
N CYS A 372 -11.35 14.50 -11.08
CA CYS A 372 -12.50 15.08 -10.38
C CYS A 372 -13.79 14.45 -10.88
N ASP A 373 -14.49 13.70 -10.03
CA ASP A 373 -15.82 13.16 -10.29
C ASP A 373 -16.85 14.29 -10.12
N LEU A 374 -17.48 14.69 -11.23
CA LEU A 374 -18.53 15.69 -11.26
C LEU A 374 -19.91 15.05 -11.49
N SER A 375 -19.95 13.77 -11.86
CA SER A 375 -21.14 13.05 -12.33
C SER A 375 -21.93 12.37 -11.21
N HIS A 376 -21.32 12.11 -10.05
CA HIS A 376 -21.95 11.31 -8.98
C HIS A 376 -22.15 12.07 -7.66
N GLY A 377 -22.51 13.35 -7.74
CA GLY A 377 -22.87 14.18 -6.58
C GLY A 377 -21.99 15.43 -6.45
N PRO A 378 -21.76 15.94 -5.24
CA PRO A 378 -20.83 17.04 -5.02
C PRO A 378 -19.42 16.70 -5.58
N PRO A 379 -18.73 17.66 -6.21
CA PRO A 379 -17.39 17.45 -6.74
C PRO A 379 -16.45 16.83 -5.70
N ARG A 380 -15.74 15.78 -6.11
CA ARG A 380 -14.79 15.06 -5.26
C ARG A 380 -13.73 14.39 -6.12
N CYS A 381 -12.54 14.23 -5.57
CA CYS A 381 -11.52 13.45 -6.23
C CYS A 381 -11.89 11.96 -6.19
N SER A 382 -11.56 11.25 -7.27
CA SER A 382 -11.75 9.82 -7.43
C SER A 382 -10.51 9.22 -8.07
N SER A 383 -10.20 7.97 -7.73
CA SER A 383 -9.12 7.23 -8.38
C SER A 383 -9.46 7.00 -9.85
N LYS A 384 -8.50 7.14 -10.76
CA LYS A 384 -8.73 6.80 -12.17
C LYS A 384 -8.91 5.30 -12.36
N ILE A 385 -9.52 4.95 -13.49
CA ILE A 385 -9.90 3.60 -13.89
C ILE A 385 -8.81 3.02 -14.79
N ARG A 386 -8.40 1.77 -14.53
CA ARG A 386 -7.41 1.06 -15.33
C ARG A 386 -7.95 0.68 -16.73
N LYS A 387 -7.03 0.42 -17.68
CA LYS A 387 -7.36 0.01 -19.05
C LYS A 387 -8.31 -1.20 -19.06
N GLY A 388 -9.25 -1.20 -20.02
CA GLY A 388 -10.20 -2.28 -20.27
C GLY A 388 -11.41 -2.32 -19.33
N ARG A 389 -11.55 -1.36 -18.40
CA ARG A 389 -12.65 -1.33 -17.43
C ARG A 389 -13.74 -0.31 -17.80
N PRO A 390 -14.99 -0.52 -17.34
CA PRO A 390 -16.11 0.36 -17.68
C PRO A 390 -15.90 1.81 -17.20
N CYS A 391 -16.34 2.77 -18.00
CA CYS A 391 -16.23 4.21 -17.70
C CYS A 391 -17.48 5.03 -18.08
N SER A 392 -18.56 4.37 -18.50
CA SER A 392 -19.78 5.03 -19.00
C SER A 392 -20.57 5.83 -17.96
N GLY A 393 -20.25 5.70 -16.67
CA GLY A 393 -20.89 6.44 -15.58
C GLY A 393 -20.58 7.94 -15.58
N TYR A 394 -19.47 8.36 -16.18
CA TYR A 394 -18.95 9.73 -16.12
C TYR A 394 -19.36 10.51 -17.39
N LYS A 395 -20.17 11.56 -17.24
CA LYS A 395 -20.93 12.20 -18.33
C LYS A 395 -20.79 13.71 -18.42
N ARG A 396 -20.04 14.35 -17.52
CA ARG A 396 -19.85 15.81 -17.46
C ARG A 396 -18.53 16.27 -18.07
N GLY A 397 -17.95 15.45 -18.94
CA GLY A 397 -16.69 15.76 -19.64
C GLY A 397 -15.44 15.40 -18.82
N GLU A 398 -15.59 14.62 -17.76
CA GLU A 398 -14.45 14.09 -17.01
C GLU A 398 -13.70 13.04 -17.84
N ASN A 399 -12.39 12.89 -17.60
CA ASN A 399 -11.63 11.74 -18.08
C ASN A 399 -11.30 10.80 -16.90
N PRO A 400 -12.12 9.76 -16.66
CA PRO A 400 -11.88 8.82 -15.58
C PRO A 400 -10.77 7.81 -15.90
N CYS A 401 -10.30 7.71 -17.15
CA CYS A 401 -9.40 6.66 -17.58
C CYS A 401 -7.93 7.02 -17.36
N TYR A 402 -7.18 6.14 -16.71
CA TYR A 402 -5.73 6.29 -16.57
C TYR A 402 -5.05 5.99 -17.91
N LEU A 403 -4.17 6.90 -18.35
CA LEU A 403 -3.40 6.83 -19.61
C LEU A 403 -4.26 6.48 -20.83
N GLY A 404 -5.48 7.01 -20.84
CA GLY A 404 -6.52 6.62 -21.78
C GLY A 404 -7.67 7.60 -21.85
N SER A 405 -8.69 7.23 -22.61
CA SER A 405 -9.98 7.93 -22.68
C SER A 405 -11.13 6.93 -22.68
N CYS A 406 -12.32 7.39 -22.30
CA CYS A 406 -13.51 6.55 -22.31
C CYS A 406 -14.02 6.40 -23.75
N GLN A 407 -13.86 5.21 -24.33
CA GLN A 407 -14.27 4.91 -25.70
C GLN A 407 -15.12 3.64 -25.74
N GLY A 408 -16.28 3.71 -26.41
CA GLY A 408 -17.22 2.58 -26.43
C GLY A 408 -17.71 2.14 -25.04
N GLY A 409 -17.64 3.04 -24.03
CA GLY A 409 -18.00 2.74 -22.64
C GLY A 409 -16.89 2.09 -21.79
N TYR A 410 -15.70 1.90 -22.35
CA TYR A 410 -14.55 1.30 -21.65
C TYR A 410 -13.31 2.19 -21.74
N CYS A 411 -12.45 2.10 -20.74
CA CYS A 411 -11.17 2.80 -20.76
C CYS A 411 -10.24 2.16 -21.78
N GLN A 412 -9.95 2.91 -22.83
CA GLN A 412 -9.03 2.50 -23.89
C GLN A 412 -7.79 3.37 -23.85
N ALA A 413 -6.64 2.77 -24.16
CA ALA A 413 -5.39 3.52 -24.28
C ALA A 413 -5.55 4.57 -25.38
N VAL A 414 -4.88 5.71 -25.22
CA VAL A 414 -4.73 6.64 -26.35
C VAL A 414 -3.74 5.97 -27.31
N VAL A 415 -4.26 5.37 -28.38
CA VAL A 415 -3.46 4.69 -29.39
C VAL A 415 -2.53 5.72 -30.04
N SER A 416 -1.25 5.60 -29.74
CA SER A 416 -0.20 6.26 -30.50
C SER A 416 0.51 5.16 -31.28
N GLU A 417 0.45 5.21 -32.62
CA GLU A 417 1.18 4.28 -33.50
C GLU A 417 2.70 4.32 -33.28
N THR A 418 3.20 5.32 -32.56
CA THR A 418 4.61 5.51 -32.19
C THR A 418 4.89 5.16 -30.73
N CYS A 419 4.01 4.38 -30.07
CA CYS A 419 4.15 4.17 -28.64
C CYS A 419 5.12 3.06 -28.23
N TYR A 420 6.40 3.41 -28.17
CA TYR A 420 7.45 2.53 -27.69
C TYR A 420 8.56 3.33 -27.00
N ASN A 421 9.44 2.62 -26.29
CA ASN A 421 10.70 3.20 -25.85
C ASN A 421 11.70 3.11 -27.01
N GLU A 422 12.24 4.24 -27.43
CA GLU A 422 13.32 4.32 -28.41
C GLU A 422 14.67 3.89 -27.81
N ASN A 423 14.79 3.85 -26.48
CA ASN A 423 16.00 3.43 -25.78
C ASN A 423 15.74 2.30 -24.76
N ALA A 424 16.63 1.29 -24.75
CA ALA A 424 16.56 0.17 -23.81
C ALA A 424 16.65 0.59 -22.32
N CYS A 425 17.27 1.74 -22.03
CA CYS A 425 17.40 2.28 -20.68
C CYS A 425 16.16 3.06 -20.22
N CYS A 426 15.16 3.30 -21.09
CA CYS A 426 13.96 4.04 -20.72
C CYS A 426 13.23 3.53 -19.47
N PRO A 427 13.09 2.21 -19.22
CA PRO A 427 12.52 1.70 -17.97
C PRO A 427 13.36 2.04 -16.75
N HIS A 428 14.68 2.06 -16.87
CA HIS A 428 15.57 2.45 -15.78
C HIS A 428 15.51 3.96 -15.53
N TRP A 429 15.60 4.76 -16.60
CA TRP A 429 15.53 6.21 -16.55
C TRP A 429 14.20 6.74 -16.02
N SER A 430 13.08 6.08 -16.32
CA SER A 430 11.79 6.43 -15.73
C SER A 430 11.74 6.18 -14.22
N LEU A 431 12.42 5.13 -13.72
CA LEU A 431 12.54 4.85 -12.29
C LEU A 431 13.44 5.84 -11.54
N ILE A 432 14.35 6.52 -12.23
CA ILE A 432 15.24 7.53 -11.65
C ILE A 432 14.82 8.98 -11.99
N ASN A 433 13.55 9.18 -12.33
CA ASN A 433 12.89 10.48 -12.52
C ASN A 433 13.39 11.31 -13.74
N GLU A 434 14.04 10.69 -14.72
CA GLU A 434 14.43 11.39 -15.95
C GLU A 434 13.21 11.89 -16.73
N CYS A 435 12.06 11.23 -16.64
CA CYS A 435 10.82 11.65 -17.30
C CYS A 435 10.37 13.08 -16.93
N LYS A 436 10.83 13.63 -15.79
CA LYS A 436 10.62 15.02 -15.39
C LYS A 436 11.87 15.87 -15.55
N ARG A 437 13.06 15.34 -15.21
CA ARG A 437 14.32 16.10 -15.28
C ARG A 437 14.76 16.39 -16.70
N ASN A 438 14.45 15.49 -17.62
CA ASN A 438 14.73 15.59 -19.04
C ASN A 438 13.44 15.34 -19.83
N GLU A 439 12.38 16.04 -19.42
CA GLU A 439 11.00 15.81 -19.84
C GLU A 439 10.84 15.82 -21.37
N GLU A 440 11.41 16.80 -22.05
CA GLU A 440 11.30 16.91 -23.51
C GLU A 440 11.92 15.70 -24.22
N TRP A 441 13.14 15.31 -23.84
CA TRP A 441 13.81 14.16 -24.45
C TRP A 441 13.10 12.85 -24.09
N MET A 442 12.76 12.67 -22.82
CA MET A 442 12.16 11.45 -22.31
C MET A 442 10.74 11.25 -22.81
N LYS A 443 9.97 12.33 -23.02
CA LYS A 443 8.63 12.22 -23.62
C LYS A 443 8.66 11.84 -25.09
N THR A 444 9.76 12.11 -25.80
CA THR A 444 9.95 11.71 -27.20
C THR A 444 10.56 10.32 -27.31
N ASN A 445 11.59 10.01 -26.52
CA ASN A 445 12.40 8.81 -26.68
C ASN A 445 11.98 7.67 -25.73
N CYS A 446 11.25 7.97 -24.66
CA CYS A 446 10.83 7.00 -23.65
C CYS A 446 9.31 7.07 -23.43
N MET A 447 8.57 7.20 -24.52
CA MET A 447 7.14 7.48 -24.52
C MET A 447 6.36 6.50 -23.65
N TYR A 448 6.69 5.21 -23.74
CA TYR A 448 6.07 4.16 -22.94
C TYR A 448 6.48 4.26 -21.46
N SER A 449 7.79 4.25 -21.17
CA SER A 449 8.28 4.25 -19.79
C SER A 449 7.96 5.52 -19.01
N CYS A 450 7.76 6.63 -19.70
CA CYS A 450 7.34 7.90 -19.11
C CYS A 450 5.82 8.11 -19.12
N GLY A 451 5.05 7.11 -19.53
CA GLY A 451 3.59 7.16 -19.52
C GLY A 451 2.99 8.17 -20.51
N VAL A 452 3.72 8.55 -21.56
CA VAL A 452 3.21 9.41 -22.65
C VAL A 452 2.13 8.68 -23.46
N CYS A 453 2.26 7.35 -23.59
CA CYS A 453 1.33 6.51 -24.35
C CYS A 453 1.48 5.04 -23.94
N PHE A 454 0.55 4.16 -24.39
CA PHE A 454 0.69 2.70 -24.33
C PHE A 454 0.20 2.07 -25.64
N PRO A 455 0.90 1.07 -26.23
CA PRO A 455 0.42 0.40 -27.44
C PRO A 455 -0.77 -0.54 -27.12
N ASP A 456 -1.57 -0.83 -28.15
CA ASP A 456 -2.80 -1.62 -28.02
C ASP A 456 -2.56 -3.06 -27.54
N TYR A 457 -1.39 -3.62 -27.87
CA TYR A 457 -0.92 -4.94 -27.46
C TYR A 457 0.45 -4.82 -26.80
N TYR A 458 0.49 -4.85 -25.47
CA TYR A 458 1.75 -4.95 -24.72
C TYR A 458 1.67 -6.15 -23.78
N GLU A 459 2.07 -7.32 -24.25
CA GLU A 459 2.32 -8.49 -23.39
C GLU A 459 3.75 -8.40 -22.86
N TYR A 460 3.91 -8.06 -21.58
CA TYR A 460 5.20 -8.12 -20.91
C TYR A 460 5.59 -9.57 -20.64
N GLY A 461 6.64 -10.05 -21.29
CA GLY A 461 7.24 -11.35 -21.05
C GLY A 461 8.64 -11.44 -21.65
N LEU A 462 9.55 -12.13 -20.98
CA LEU A 462 10.98 -12.25 -21.31
C LEU A 462 11.28 -12.94 -22.67
N CYS A 463 10.28 -13.26 -23.50
CA CYS A 463 10.43 -14.06 -24.72
C CYS A 463 9.29 -13.90 -25.76
N LYS A 464 8.84 -12.68 -26.10
CA LYS A 464 7.93 -12.45 -27.24
C LYS A 464 8.20 -11.14 -27.99
N ASP A 465 7.74 -11.08 -29.24
CA ASP A 465 7.93 -9.93 -30.14
C ASP A 465 6.90 -8.82 -29.82
N TYR A 466 7.36 -7.56 -29.73
CA TYR A 466 6.55 -6.41 -29.25
C TYR A 466 5.76 -5.68 -30.36
N HIS A 467 5.85 -6.12 -31.62
CA HIS A 467 5.05 -5.59 -32.73
C HIS A 467 4.56 -6.72 -33.64
N SER A 468 3.33 -6.62 -34.15
CA SER A 468 2.66 -7.67 -34.95
C SER A 468 3.39 -8.01 -36.25
N THR A 469 4.13 -7.07 -36.82
CA THR A 469 4.95 -7.25 -38.03
C THR A 469 6.42 -7.55 -37.73
N CYS A 470 6.83 -7.73 -36.48
CA CYS A 470 8.22 -8.03 -36.12
C CYS A 470 8.77 -9.24 -36.88
N GLN A 471 7.95 -10.27 -37.10
CA GLN A 471 8.34 -11.44 -37.88
C GLN A 471 8.65 -11.10 -39.34
N LEU A 472 7.94 -10.12 -39.92
CA LEU A 472 8.15 -9.64 -41.28
C LEU A 472 9.42 -8.77 -41.37
N TRP A 473 9.64 -7.90 -40.41
CA TRP A 473 10.86 -7.08 -40.36
C TRP A 473 12.11 -7.92 -40.11
N ALA A 474 12.00 -8.95 -39.26
CA ALA A 474 13.07 -9.92 -39.04
C ALA A 474 13.37 -10.76 -40.29
N SER A 475 12.36 -11.12 -41.10
CA SER A 475 12.59 -11.82 -42.38
C SER A 475 13.20 -10.92 -43.46
N GLN A 476 13.04 -9.60 -43.32
CA GLN A 476 13.63 -8.57 -44.19
C GLN A 476 15.02 -8.07 -43.71
N GLY A 477 15.59 -8.65 -42.65
CA GLY A 477 16.91 -8.28 -42.16
C GLY A 477 16.98 -6.94 -41.42
N GLN A 478 15.83 -6.34 -41.07
CA GLN A 478 15.76 -5.01 -40.46
C GLN A 478 16.46 -4.93 -39.08
N CYS A 479 16.59 -6.05 -38.37
CA CYS A 479 17.29 -6.10 -37.07
C CYS A 479 18.79 -5.76 -37.16
N ALA A 480 19.43 -6.02 -38.31
CA ALA A 480 20.84 -5.68 -38.52
C ALA A 480 21.04 -4.23 -38.97
N LEU A 481 19.98 -3.62 -39.52
CA LEU A 481 19.97 -2.26 -40.05
C LEU A 481 19.52 -1.24 -38.99
N ASN A 482 18.67 -1.67 -38.04
CA ASN A 482 18.06 -0.83 -37.02
C ASN A 482 18.37 -1.40 -35.62
N PRO A 483 19.44 -0.94 -34.94
CA PRO A 483 19.86 -1.48 -33.65
C PRO A 483 18.78 -1.46 -32.56
N TRP A 484 17.87 -0.47 -32.60
CA TRP A 484 16.73 -0.37 -31.67
C TRP A 484 15.71 -1.53 -31.83
N MET A 485 15.65 -2.19 -33.00
CA MET A 485 14.75 -3.33 -33.22
C MET A 485 15.26 -4.62 -32.57
N ALA A 486 16.55 -4.75 -32.30
CA ALA A 486 17.12 -5.96 -31.69
C ALA A 486 16.62 -6.19 -30.26
N ASP A 487 16.38 -5.10 -29.51
CA ASP A 487 15.86 -5.15 -28.14
C ASP A 487 14.33 -5.28 -28.09
N ASN A 488 13.65 -5.10 -29.24
CA ASN A 488 12.20 -5.18 -29.40
C ASN A 488 11.72 -6.46 -30.14
N ILE A 489 12.65 -7.33 -30.55
CA ILE A 489 12.38 -8.59 -31.28
C ILE A 489 13.17 -9.72 -30.62
N VAL A 490 12.62 -10.32 -29.57
CA VAL A 490 13.37 -11.31 -28.78
C VAL A 490 13.38 -12.70 -29.43
N ARG A 491 12.48 -13.05 -30.38
CA ARG A 491 12.39 -14.44 -30.86
C ARG A 491 13.63 -14.99 -31.57
N LYS A 492 14.46 -14.16 -32.20
CA LYS A 492 15.62 -14.65 -32.99
C LYS A 492 16.99 -14.37 -32.36
N TYR A 493 17.10 -13.36 -31.51
CA TYR A 493 18.40 -12.97 -30.94
C TYR A 493 18.93 -13.97 -29.90
N THR A 494 18.04 -14.68 -29.19
CA THR A 494 18.42 -15.72 -28.21
C THR A 494 18.86 -17.04 -28.85
N GLN A 495 18.38 -17.41 -30.05
CA GLN A 495 18.88 -18.60 -30.74
C GLN A 495 20.29 -18.42 -31.33
N VAL A 496 20.66 -17.19 -31.70
CA VAL A 496 21.97 -16.91 -32.33
C VAL A 496 23.09 -16.77 -31.30
N LYS A 497 22.82 -16.24 -30.09
CA LYS A 497 23.87 -16.11 -29.05
C LYS A 497 24.13 -17.38 -28.24
N LEU A 498 23.14 -18.28 -28.08
CA LEU A 498 23.36 -19.57 -27.40
C LEU A 498 24.16 -20.57 -28.24
N SER A 499 24.23 -20.39 -29.57
CA SER A 499 25.01 -21.25 -30.47
C SER A 499 26.45 -20.78 -30.68
N GLN A 500 26.81 -19.56 -30.24
CA GLN A 500 28.13 -18.97 -30.49
C GLN A 500 29.04 -18.89 -29.25
N SER A 501 28.56 -19.24 -28.06
CA SER A 501 29.33 -19.16 -26.80
C SER A 501 29.78 -20.51 -26.22
N ILE A 502 29.53 -21.64 -26.89
CA ILE A 502 29.97 -22.96 -26.42
C ILE A 502 30.98 -23.56 -27.40
N GLN A 503 32.18 -22.98 -27.46
CA GLN A 503 33.38 -23.66 -27.97
C GLN A 503 34.59 -23.29 -27.09
N GLY A 504 34.84 -24.10 -26.06
CA GLY A 504 36.05 -24.04 -25.23
C GLY A 504 35.95 -25.03 -24.05
N PRO A 505 37.02 -25.77 -23.72
CA PRO A 505 36.91 -27.18 -23.32
C PRO A 505 36.93 -27.36 -21.82
N TYR A 506 36.06 -28.21 -21.25
CA TYR A 506 36.38 -29.19 -20.20
C TYR A 506 35.17 -30.11 -19.94
N GLN A 507 35.46 -31.33 -19.49
CA GLN A 507 34.69 -32.57 -19.69
C GLN A 507 33.47 -32.79 -18.78
N SER A 508 32.46 -33.44 -19.38
CA SER A 508 31.63 -34.56 -18.89
C SER A 508 30.81 -34.46 -17.59
N THR A 509 29.49 -34.61 -17.72
CA THR A 509 28.66 -35.63 -17.03
C THR A 509 27.26 -35.72 -17.69
N PRO A 510 26.55 -36.87 -17.61
CA PRO A 510 25.55 -37.25 -18.61
C PRO A 510 24.14 -36.70 -18.35
N SER A 511 23.45 -36.46 -19.47
CA SER A 511 22.06 -36.03 -19.63
C SER A 511 21.03 -37.04 -19.11
N VAL A 512 20.04 -36.55 -18.36
CA VAL A 512 18.79 -37.26 -18.05
C VAL A 512 17.76 -36.88 -19.13
N GLU A 513 17.37 -37.85 -19.96
CA GLU A 513 16.28 -37.71 -20.92
C GLU A 513 14.92 -37.72 -20.22
N LEU A 514 14.15 -36.64 -20.36
CA LEU A 514 12.72 -36.61 -20.04
C LEU A 514 11.93 -37.03 -21.29
N ARG A 515 11.39 -38.26 -21.27
CA ARG A 515 10.45 -38.77 -22.27
C ARG A 515 9.13 -37.99 -22.22
N SER A 516 8.71 -37.48 -23.37
CA SER A 516 7.36 -36.99 -23.65
C SER A 516 6.40 -38.16 -23.87
N THR A 517 5.29 -38.21 -23.14
CA THR A 517 4.17 -39.12 -23.42
C THR A 517 3.00 -38.33 -24.01
N GLU A 518 2.73 -38.52 -25.31
CA GLU A 518 1.46 -38.17 -25.94
C GLU A 518 0.43 -39.30 -25.76
N PRO A 519 -0.88 -39.01 -25.62
CA PRO A 519 -1.91 -40.03 -25.56
C PRO A 519 -2.46 -40.38 -26.95
N GLN A 520 -2.53 -41.68 -27.26
CA GLN A 520 -3.24 -42.23 -28.43
C GLN A 520 -4.67 -42.70 -28.05
N PRO A 521 -5.60 -42.76 -29.03
CA PRO A 521 -7.04 -42.80 -28.80
C PRO A 521 -7.60 -44.22 -28.62
N ASN A 522 -8.61 -44.35 -27.76
CA ASN A 522 -9.33 -45.61 -27.54
C ASN A 522 -10.16 -46.02 -28.77
N ARG A 523 -10.02 -47.30 -29.17
CA ARG A 523 -11.00 -48.03 -29.98
C ARG A 523 -11.63 -49.14 -29.14
N LEU A 524 -12.96 -49.14 -29.23
CA LEU A 524 -13.99 -50.13 -28.83
C LEU A 524 -14.28 -50.25 -27.34
#